data_AF-A0A0S7YPE3-F1
#
_entry.id   AF-A0A0S7YPE3-F1
#
_cell.length_a   1.000
_cell.length_b   1.000
_cell.length_c   1.000
_cell.angle_alpha   90.00
_cell.angle_beta   90.00
_cell.angle_gamma   90.00
#
_symmetry.space_group_name_H-M   'P 1'
#
loop_
_entity.id
_entity.type
_entity.pdbx_description
1 polymer ?
#
loop_
_entity_poly.entity_id
_entity_poly.type
_entity_poly.pdbx_seq_one_letter_code
_entity_poly.pdbx_strand_id
1 'polypeptide(L)'
;MGSEQLFGSGALVFCLLAVVYVLGKKYIEKKEKSNRPKTDEETLTLIAITRKCSEHDIFQLAGIEWQVSGNQVAEDFRQYLTRGLLPHYVRDFIRKNKPDGGDDPEDISSPGGNLPASWSA
;
A
#
# COMPACT_ATOMS: atom_id res chain seq x y z
N MET A 1 18.97 41.96 -40.18
CA MET A 1 17.97 41.53 -39.18
C MET A 1 17.74 40.04 -39.37
N GLY A 2 18.19 39.18 -38.43
CA GLY A 2 18.04 37.72 -38.61
C GLY A 2 18.63 36.84 -37.51
N SER A 3 19.46 37.37 -36.60
CA SER A 3 20.08 36.61 -35.52
C SER A 3 19.23 36.45 -34.25
N GLU A 4 18.14 37.22 -34.10
CA GLU A 4 17.28 37.18 -32.90
C GLU A 4 16.28 36.00 -32.90
N GLN A 5 15.96 35.44 -34.07
CA GLN A 5 15.04 34.29 -34.23
C GLN A 5 15.69 32.95 -33.83
N LEU A 6 17.02 32.85 -33.87
CA LEU A 6 17.78 31.63 -33.57
C LEU A 6 17.92 31.37 -32.06
N PHE A 7 17.95 32.42 -31.24
CA PHE A 7 18.12 32.27 -29.78
C PHE A 7 16.82 31.82 -29.09
N GLY A 8 15.68 32.35 -29.54
CA GLY A 8 14.36 31.95 -29.03
C GLY A 8 13.97 30.52 -29.40
N SER A 9 14.33 30.07 -30.60
CA SER A 9 14.09 28.70 -31.06
C SER A 9 14.95 27.68 -30.31
N GLY A 10 16.22 28.00 -30.04
CA GLY A 10 17.07 27.18 -29.17
C GLY A 10 16.49 27.04 -27.76
N ALA A 11 16.13 28.17 -27.13
CA ALA A 11 15.53 28.15 -25.79
C ALA A 11 14.20 27.37 -25.75
N LEU A 12 13.36 27.50 -26.78
CA LEU A 12 12.12 26.73 -26.90
C LEU A 12 12.39 25.22 -26.99
N VAL A 13 13.38 24.81 -27.79
CA VAL A 13 13.77 23.40 -27.91
C VAL A 13 14.30 22.87 -26.57
N PHE A 14 15.12 23.64 -25.86
CA PHE A 14 15.60 23.25 -24.53
C PHE A 14 14.46 23.16 -23.50
N CYS A 15 13.53 24.12 -23.50
CA CYS A 15 12.35 24.07 -22.63
C CYS A 15 11.47 22.85 -22.93
N LEU A 16 11.24 22.54 -24.21
CA LEU A 16 10.48 21.35 -24.62
C LEU A 16 11.18 20.07 -24.18
N LEU A 17 12.50 19.96 -24.38
CA LEU A 17 13.29 18.81 -23.92
C LEU A 17 13.25 18.67 -22.39
N ALA A 18 13.35 19.76 -21.64
CA ALA A 18 13.28 19.74 -20.19
C ALA A 18 11.89 19.27 -19.71
N VAL A 19 10.81 19.74 -20.34
CA VAL A 19 9.44 19.30 -20.02
C VAL A 19 9.27 17.81 -20.32
N VAL A 20 9.71 17.35 -21.50
CA VAL A 20 9.65 15.93 -21.88
C VAL A 20 10.47 15.07 -20.90
N TYR A 21 11.66 15.54 -20.51
CA TYR A 21 12.52 14.83 -19.55
C TYR A 21 11.85 14.71 -18.17
N VAL A 22 11.28 15.80 -17.64
CA VAL A 22 10.59 15.80 -16.35
C VAL A 22 9.34 14.91 -16.39
N LEU A 23 8.55 14.98 -17.46
CA LEU A 23 7.37 14.14 -17.65
C LEU A 23 7.73 12.66 -17.78
N GLY A 24 8.76 12.35 -18.59
CA GLY A 24 9.27 10.99 -18.76
C GLY A 24 9.77 10.40 -17.45
N LYS A 25 10.56 11.17 -16.68
CA LYS A 25 11.05 10.74 -15.36
C LYS A 25 9.89 10.46 -14.40
N LYS A 26 8.89 11.34 -14.33
CA LYS A 26 7.69 11.12 -13.50
C LYS A 26 6.89 9.89 -13.94
N TYR A 27 6.84 9.62 -15.24
CA TYR A 27 6.14 8.44 -15.78
C TYR A 27 6.86 7.14 -15.40
N ILE A 28 8.20 7.13 -15.48
CA ILE A 28 9.03 5.99 -15.05
C ILE A 28 8.89 5.77 -13.55
N GLU A 29 9.02 6.81 -12.72
CA GLU A 29 8.85 6.72 -11.27
C GLU A 29 7.45 6.24 -10.87
N LYS A 30 6.41 6.69 -11.59
CA LYS A 30 5.03 6.23 -11.36
C LYS A 30 4.86 4.77 -11.75
N LYS A 31 5.48 4.34 -12.86
CA LYS A 31 5.44 2.94 -13.32
C LYS A 31 6.21 2.03 -12.39
N GLU A 32 7.34 2.46 -11.83
CA GLU A 32 8.08 1.72 -10.80
C GLU A 32 7.28 1.59 -9.51
N LYS A 33 6.63 2.66 -9.04
CA LYS A 33 5.75 2.59 -7.87
C LYS A 33 4.54 1.68 -8.08
N SER A 34 4.00 1.65 -9.31
CA SER A 34 2.87 0.79 -9.66
C SER A 34 3.26 -0.68 -9.88
N ASN A 35 4.52 -0.94 -10.25
CA ASN A 35 5.01 -2.28 -10.56
C ASN A 35 5.85 -2.88 -9.44
N ARG A 36 6.02 -2.17 -8.32
CA ARG A 36 6.48 -2.77 -7.08
C ARG A 36 5.38 -3.71 -6.59
N PRO A 37 5.68 -5.00 -6.38
CA PRO A 37 4.75 -5.85 -5.64
C PRO A 37 4.52 -5.15 -4.30
N LYS A 38 3.27 -4.81 -3.99
CA LYS A 38 2.90 -4.26 -2.68
C LYS A 38 3.50 -5.18 -1.63
N THR A 39 4.40 -4.65 -0.81
CA THR A 39 5.04 -5.45 0.22
C THR A 39 3.96 -5.91 1.20
N ASP A 40 4.11 -7.09 1.80
CA ASP A 40 3.13 -7.62 2.76
C ASP A 40 2.84 -6.61 3.90
N GLU A 41 3.83 -5.81 4.25
CA GLU A 41 3.78 -4.67 5.19
C GLU A 41 2.80 -3.59 4.72
N GLU A 42 2.90 -3.12 3.48
CA GLU A 42 1.99 -2.11 2.90
C GLU A 42 0.56 -2.64 2.85
N THR A 43 0.39 -3.95 2.64
CA THR A 43 -0.92 -4.59 2.65
C THR A 43 -1.50 -4.68 4.05
N LEU A 44 -0.67 -4.98 5.06
CA LEU A 44 -1.07 -4.96 6.46
C LEU A 44 -1.53 -3.56 6.90
N THR A 45 -0.73 -2.52 6.60
CA THR A 45 -1.08 -1.13 6.91
C THR A 45 -2.37 -0.71 6.18
N LEU A 46 -2.54 -1.10 4.91
CA LEU A 46 -3.75 -0.82 4.16
C LEU A 46 -4.98 -1.45 4.83
N ILE A 47 -4.89 -2.71 5.25
CA ILE A 47 -5.99 -3.41 5.94
C ILE A 47 -6.29 -2.75 7.29
N ALA A 48 -5.27 -2.36 8.05
CA ALA A 48 -5.43 -1.66 9.32
C ALA A 48 -6.19 -0.34 9.13
N ILE A 49 -5.81 0.45 8.13
CA ILE A 49 -6.49 1.71 7.77
C ILE A 49 -7.92 1.44 7.32
N THR A 50 -8.14 0.49 6.41
CA THR A 50 -9.49 0.14 5.90
C THR A 50 -10.42 -0.32 7.01
N ARG A 51 -9.91 -1.06 7.99
CA ARG A 51 -10.69 -1.60 9.11
C ARG A 51 -10.75 -0.67 10.33
N LYS A 52 -10.07 0.48 10.29
CA LYS A 52 -9.89 1.42 11.42
C LYS A 52 -9.38 0.73 12.69
N CYS A 53 -8.53 -0.28 12.54
CA CYS A 53 -7.92 -1.01 13.66
C CYS A 53 -6.40 -0.85 13.64
N SER A 54 -5.74 -1.18 14.76
CA SER A 54 -4.30 -1.18 14.83
C SER A 54 -3.72 -2.39 14.08
N GLU A 55 -2.50 -2.27 13.55
CA GLU A 55 -1.75 -3.41 13.02
C GLU A 55 -1.60 -4.52 14.08
N HIS A 56 -1.50 -4.15 15.36
CA HIS A 56 -1.48 -5.09 16.48
C HIS A 56 -2.77 -5.91 16.60
N ASP A 57 -3.93 -5.31 16.32
CA ASP A 57 -5.22 -6.01 16.38
C ASP A 57 -5.31 -7.08 15.29
N ILE A 58 -4.71 -6.82 14.13
CA ILE A 58 -4.61 -7.80 13.03
C ILE A 58 -3.72 -8.97 13.46
N PHE A 59 -2.61 -8.72 14.15
CA PHE A 59 -1.74 -9.76 14.70
C PHE A 59 -2.49 -10.63 15.72
N GLN A 60 -3.31 -10.01 16.57
CA GLN A 60 -4.10 -10.71 17.57
C GLN A 60 -5.21 -11.55 16.93
N LEU A 61 -5.90 -11.03 15.92
CA LEU A 61 -6.91 -11.76 15.14
C LEU A 61 -6.31 -12.94 14.39
N ALA A 62 -5.20 -12.72 13.68
CA ALA A 62 -4.48 -13.77 12.98
C ALA A 62 -3.98 -14.84 13.97
N GLY A 63 -3.54 -14.42 15.16
CA GLY A 63 -3.13 -15.32 16.23
C GLY A 63 -4.28 -16.17 16.75
N ILE A 64 -5.48 -15.61 16.90
CA ILE A 64 -6.69 -16.36 17.30
C ILE A 64 -7.05 -17.41 16.23
N GLU A 65 -7.04 -17.06 14.95
CA GLU A 65 -7.37 -17.98 13.86
C GLU A 65 -6.37 -19.16 13.80
N TRP A 66 -5.09 -18.90 14.04
CA TRP A 66 -4.03 -19.90 14.00
C TRP A 66 -3.71 -20.55 15.37
N GLN A 67 -4.48 -20.23 16.41
CA GLN A 67 -4.27 -20.72 17.78
C GLN A 67 -2.86 -20.40 18.34
N VAL A 68 -2.30 -19.26 17.97
CA VAL A 68 -1.02 -18.76 18.48
C VAL A 68 -1.23 -18.13 19.85
N SER A 69 -0.32 -18.41 20.79
CA SER A 69 -0.40 -17.84 22.14
C SER A 69 -0.22 -16.31 22.11
N GLY A 70 -0.94 -15.59 22.97
CA GLY A 70 -0.87 -14.13 23.02
C GLY A 70 0.55 -13.58 23.28
N ASN A 71 1.35 -14.28 24.09
CA ASN A 71 2.76 -13.91 24.31
C ASN A 71 3.60 -14.05 23.04
N GLN A 72 3.34 -15.07 22.23
CA GLN A 72 4.03 -15.27 20.96
C GLN A 72 3.61 -14.22 19.94
N VAL A 73 2.32 -13.87 19.90
CA VAL A 73 1.83 -12.75 19.06
C VAL A 73 2.52 -11.43 19.40
N ALA A 74 2.70 -11.13 20.68
CA ALA A 74 3.36 -9.91 21.12
C ALA A 74 4.85 -9.86 20.73
N GLU A 75 5.57 -10.98 20.88
CA GLU A 75 6.98 -11.06 20.47
C GLU A 75 7.13 -11.01 18.94
N ASP A 76 6.23 -11.66 18.21
CA ASP A 76 6.18 -11.63 16.75
C ASP A 76 5.86 -10.22 16.24
N PHE A 77 4.96 -9.49 16.90
CA PHE A 77 4.69 -8.08 16.60
C PHE A 77 5.91 -7.18 16.87
N ARG A 78 6.61 -7.40 17.98
CA ARG A 78 7.85 -6.68 18.29
C ARG A 78 8.94 -6.96 17.25
N GLN A 79 9.04 -8.21 16.81
CA GLN A 79 9.97 -8.62 15.76
C GLN A 79 9.60 -8.00 14.40
N TYR A 80 8.32 -7.90 14.09
CA TYR A 80 7.80 -7.16 12.94
C TYR A 80 8.21 -5.68 13.00
N LEU A 81 7.99 -4.98 14.12
CA LEU A 81 8.40 -3.57 14.25
C LEU A 81 9.91 -3.35 14.12
N THR A 82 10.72 -4.34 14.51
CA THR A 82 12.18 -4.22 14.49
C THR A 82 12.79 -4.62 13.15
N ARG A 83 12.21 -5.61 12.46
CA ARG A 83 12.79 -6.25 11.28
C ARG A 83 11.95 -6.09 10.00
N GLY A 84 10.74 -5.56 10.09
CA GLY A 84 9.74 -5.52 9.00
C GLY A 84 9.13 -6.88 8.65
N LEU A 85 9.58 -7.97 9.29
CA LEU A 85 9.20 -9.33 8.89
C LEU A 85 7.82 -9.70 9.43
N LEU A 86 6.86 -9.92 8.52
CA LEU A 86 5.56 -10.49 8.88
C LEU A 86 5.65 -12.01 9.12
N PRO A 87 5.12 -12.52 10.24
CA PRO A 87 4.93 -13.95 10.46
C PRO A 87 4.00 -14.58 9.43
N HIS A 88 4.20 -15.87 9.16
CA HIS A 88 3.45 -16.58 8.11
C HIS A 88 1.93 -16.61 8.37
N TYR A 89 1.52 -16.74 9.63
CA TYR A 89 0.09 -16.77 10.00
C TYR A 89 -0.61 -15.43 9.73
N VAL A 90 0.09 -14.31 9.96
CA VAL A 90 -0.41 -12.95 9.65
C VAL A 90 -0.51 -12.75 8.15
N ARG A 91 0.49 -13.21 7.40
CA ARG A 91 0.51 -13.11 5.94
C ARG A 91 -0.63 -13.89 5.29
N ASP A 92 -0.91 -15.09 5.79
CA ASP A 92 -2.06 -15.88 5.34
C ASP A 92 -3.39 -15.23 5.75
N PHE A 93 -3.48 -14.64 6.94
CA PHE A 93 -4.65 -13.89 7.37
C PHE A 93 -4.93 -12.71 6.43
N ILE A 94 -3.91 -11.92 6.10
CA ILE A 94 -3.99 -10.82 5.14
C ILE A 94 -4.42 -11.32 3.76
N ARG A 95 -3.83 -12.41 3.28
CA ARG A 95 -4.14 -12.98 1.96
C ARG A 95 -5.60 -13.41 1.84
N LYS A 96 -6.16 -14.03 2.88
CA LYS A 96 -7.58 -14.43 2.93
C LYS A 96 -8.53 -13.24 3.05
N ASN A 97 -8.07 -12.14 3.65
CA ASN A 97 -8.86 -10.94 3.92
C ASN A 97 -8.59 -9.79 2.93
N LYS A 98 -7.76 -10.03 1.90
CA LYS A 98 -7.48 -9.06 0.86
C LYS A 98 -8.77 -8.92 0.04
N PRO A 99 -9.29 -7.69 -0.13
CA PRO A 99 -10.40 -7.50 -1.05
C PRO A 99 -9.92 -7.99 -2.42
N ASP A 100 -10.67 -8.92 -3.00
CA ASP A 100 -10.46 -9.36 -4.37
C ASP A 100 -10.37 -8.10 -5.23
N GLY A 101 -9.36 -8.05 -6.10
CA GLY A 101 -9.06 -6.88 -6.92
C GLY A 101 -10.10 -6.63 -8.01
N GLY A 102 -11.38 -6.53 -7.63
CA GLY A 102 -12.39 -5.89 -8.43
C GLY A 102 -12.06 -4.41 -8.44
N ASP A 103 -11.53 -3.96 -9.58
CA ASP A 103 -11.47 -2.57 -9.95
C ASP A 103 -12.83 -1.91 -9.68
N ASP A 104 -12.93 -1.00 -8.71
CA ASP A 104 -13.87 0.14 -8.69
C ASP A 104 -13.58 1.03 -7.46
N PRO A 105 -13.19 2.31 -7.64
CA PRO A 105 -12.98 3.24 -6.53
C PRO A 105 -14.28 3.82 -5.94
N GLU A 106 -15.45 3.31 -6.33
CA GLU A 106 -16.75 3.82 -5.91
C GLU A 106 -17.57 2.82 -5.09
N ASP A 107 -17.04 2.34 -3.95
CA ASP A 107 -17.93 1.97 -2.84
C ASP A 107 -17.20 1.94 -1.49
N ILE A 108 -16.80 3.11 -1.00
CA ILE A 108 -16.43 3.26 0.42
C ILE A 108 -17.59 3.99 1.12
N SER A 109 -18.78 3.40 1.07
CA SER A 109 -19.87 3.75 1.97
C SER A 109 -20.76 2.53 2.27
N SER A 110 -20.16 1.45 2.77
CA SER A 110 -20.91 0.40 3.47
C SER A 110 -20.22 0.01 4.78
N PRO A 111 -20.69 0.51 5.94
CA PRO A 111 -20.33 -0.04 7.23
C PRO A 111 -21.15 -1.33 7.43
N GLY A 112 -20.80 -2.38 6.70
CA GLY A 112 -21.67 -3.55 6.60
C GLY A 112 -20.97 -4.82 6.12
N GLY A 113 -19.67 -4.95 6.34
CA GLY A 113 -18.96 -6.22 6.11
C GLY A 113 -19.16 -7.14 7.30
N ASN A 114 -19.95 -8.20 7.12
CA ASN A 114 -20.21 -9.33 8.03
C ASN A 114 -19.16 -9.50 9.14
N LEU A 115 -19.44 -8.90 10.29
CA LEU A 115 -18.77 -9.23 11.54
C LEU A 115 -19.28 -10.61 12.00
N PRO A 116 -18.42 -11.50 12.53
CA PRO A 116 -18.89 -12.68 13.21
C PRO A 116 -19.79 -12.25 14.38
N ALA A 117 -20.93 -12.92 14.53
CA ALA A 117 -21.99 -12.58 15.50
C ALA A 117 -21.51 -12.45 16.96
N SER A 118 -20.32 -12.95 17.28
CA SER A 118 -19.68 -12.86 18.58
C SER A 118 -19.24 -11.44 18.99
N TRP A 119 -19.32 -10.44 18.12
CA TRP A 119 -18.75 -9.09 18.34
C TRP A 119 -19.79 -7.96 18.46
N SER A 120 -21.08 -8.29 18.59
CA SER A 120 -22.17 -7.31 18.71
C SER A 120 -22.67 -7.08 20.14
N ALA A 121 -21.83 -7.22 21.16
CA ALA A 121 -22.21 -7.06 22.57
C ALA A 121 -21.53 -5.84 23.22
#